data_AF-A0A959A5F3-F1
#
_entry.id   AF-A0A959A5F3-F1
#
_cell.length_a   1.000
_cell.length_b   1.000
_cell.length_c   1.000
_cell.angle_alpha   90.00
_cell.angle_beta   90.00
_cell.angle_gamma   90.00
#
_symmetry.space_group_name_H-M   'P 1'
#
loop_
_entity.id
_entity.type
_entity.pdbx_description
1 polymer ?
#
loop_
_entity_poly.entity_id
_entity_poly.type
_entity_poly.pdbx_seq_one_letter_code
_entity_poly.pdbx_strand_id
1 'polypeptide(L)'
;MSFKQVKELRKDGKLEEAYQLAKLDLEAAAQGGFKIGEALVAFDDPSVAKSSHSLTMDSIENNPAEKSPLPDIFKNVQPVKPNAESILWAKRALSWVLYDHLKLNATAPQFDTFIKYLQELADLQLPDDEKMVFDNVAWQAGKILFDIHRQEKVDFQKVNAIFELVKTFHFTKPSEAYSFLYKAFHKNHQEWSRYLECADWWGFENFRPEDFLKEEMPNGKPVMSIVEQAYIAYSKKLLEGEPSEADPFRSHLNRDKVNTFMPALDKVIELHPEYLYPPYFKAKLLLAMGSGDNALDAFLPFAKAKRTEFWVWDVLSDIFPTDPQKQMACLCKALTCRTSDEFLIKVRTKLAGLLISSEQYPEARTEIEHILATAQQMGWNTPARVNGWTNATWYKETKALPDNHQLYASFTAEAEEILFADIPTEVAVVEFVNSDKKILNFVVNKAKYGFLIYDQFLRRVEIGDCIEVRLDSRSKEGLFKALTLKKTNKEPDATVLRSFTSILTIQPDRDFGFADDIFIGSHFTKKLKLSNGDAVFGKAVVSFNPKRNEWGWKAVEVRKI
;
A
#
# COMPACT_ATOMS: atom_id res chain seq x y z
N MET A 1 -23.24 -22.90 43.91
CA MET A 1 -22.13 -22.36 43.11
C MET A 1 -20.82 -22.60 43.81
N SER A 2 -20.06 -23.51 43.21
CA SER A 2 -18.72 -23.96 43.59
C SER A 2 -17.62 -23.08 42.98
N PHE A 3 -17.91 -21.82 42.59
CA PHE A 3 -16.97 -20.94 41.87
C PHE A 3 -15.54 -20.92 42.46
N LYS A 4 -15.43 -20.96 43.80
CA LYS A 4 -14.13 -21.08 44.48
C LYS A 4 -13.43 -22.43 44.21
N GLN A 5 -14.16 -23.53 44.29
CA GLN A 5 -13.66 -24.88 44.00
C GLN A 5 -13.28 -25.04 42.51
N VAL A 6 -14.11 -24.56 41.57
CA VAL A 6 -13.74 -24.53 40.14
C VAL A 6 -12.43 -23.74 39.94
N LYS A 7 -12.30 -22.59 40.60
CA LYS A 7 -11.08 -21.77 40.53
C LYS A 7 -9.85 -22.48 41.14
N GLU A 8 -10.01 -23.22 42.23
CA GLU A 8 -8.96 -24.02 42.85
C GLU A 8 -8.52 -25.17 41.93
N LEU A 9 -9.47 -25.96 41.40
CA LEU A 9 -9.19 -27.04 40.47
C LEU A 9 -8.44 -26.56 39.22
N ARG A 10 -8.81 -25.39 38.67
CA ARG A 10 -8.09 -24.76 37.56
C ARG A 10 -6.66 -24.40 37.92
N LYS A 11 -6.43 -23.81 39.11
CA LYS A 11 -5.09 -23.46 39.59
C LYS A 11 -4.21 -24.68 39.80
N ASP A 12 -4.81 -25.80 40.22
CA ASP A 12 -4.13 -27.08 40.44
C ASP A 12 -3.92 -27.87 39.14
N GLY A 13 -4.34 -27.33 37.99
CA GLY A 13 -4.20 -27.98 36.68
C GLY A 13 -5.20 -29.11 36.40
N LYS A 14 -6.18 -29.32 37.29
CA LYS A 14 -7.23 -30.34 37.18
C LYS A 14 -8.38 -29.85 36.30
N LEU A 15 -8.08 -29.55 35.04
CA LEU A 15 -9.02 -28.88 34.14
C LEU A 15 -10.25 -29.71 33.79
N GLU A 16 -10.11 -31.03 33.63
CA GLU A 16 -11.26 -31.89 33.35
C GLU A 16 -12.22 -31.94 34.54
N GLU A 17 -11.71 -32.06 35.76
CA GLU A 17 -12.53 -31.99 36.99
C GLU A 17 -13.21 -30.61 37.11
N ALA A 18 -12.49 -29.53 36.83
CA ALA A 18 -13.04 -28.18 36.83
C ALA A 18 -14.13 -28.00 35.78
N TYR A 19 -13.97 -28.61 34.60
CA TYR A 19 -14.92 -28.53 33.50
C TYR A 19 -16.21 -29.28 33.81
N GLN A 20 -16.11 -30.52 34.31
CA GLN A 20 -17.27 -31.30 34.73
C GLN A 20 -18.03 -30.59 35.86
N LEU A 21 -17.32 -30.10 36.88
CA LEU A 21 -17.93 -29.37 37.98
C LEU A 21 -18.63 -28.08 37.51
N ALA A 22 -18.00 -27.30 36.64
CA ALA A 22 -18.57 -26.07 36.12
C ALA A 22 -19.80 -26.32 35.22
N LYS A 23 -19.82 -27.40 34.44
CA LYS A 23 -20.99 -27.80 33.65
C LYS A 23 -22.16 -28.21 34.54
N LEU A 24 -21.91 -29.05 35.53
CA LEU A 24 -22.93 -29.46 36.51
C LEU A 24 -23.51 -28.25 37.25
N ASP A 25 -22.66 -27.30 37.66
CA ASP A 25 -23.11 -26.07 38.31
C ASP A 25 -23.98 -25.19 37.41
N LEU A 26 -23.70 -25.14 36.10
CA LEU A 26 -24.50 -24.39 35.13
C LEU A 26 -25.86 -25.06 34.89
N GLU A 27 -25.89 -26.39 34.74
CA GLU A 27 -27.12 -27.16 34.61
C GLU A 27 -28.01 -27.02 35.85
N ALA A 28 -27.42 -27.15 37.04
CA ALA A 28 -28.07 -26.95 38.32
C ALA A 28 -28.67 -25.53 38.46
N ALA A 29 -27.91 -24.51 38.05
CA ALA A 29 -28.38 -23.11 38.05
C ALA A 29 -29.53 -22.88 37.07
N ALA A 30 -29.51 -23.53 35.90
CA ALA A 30 -30.55 -23.42 34.87
C ALA A 30 -31.84 -24.18 35.23
N GLN A 31 -31.73 -25.34 35.87
CA GLN A 31 -32.87 -26.19 36.26
C GLN A 31 -33.48 -25.82 37.62
N GLY A 32 -32.83 -24.95 38.40
CA GLY A 32 -33.32 -24.49 39.69
C GLY A 32 -33.06 -25.44 40.87
N GLY A 33 -31.88 -26.09 40.96
CA GLY A 33 -31.59 -27.00 42.07
C GLY A 33 -30.14 -27.46 42.29
N PHE A 34 -29.78 -27.55 43.59
CA PHE A 34 -28.65 -28.14 44.34
C PHE A 34 -27.21 -27.53 44.27
N LYS A 35 -26.68 -27.15 45.45
CA LYS A 35 -25.24 -26.95 45.70
C LYS A 35 -24.58 -28.32 45.88
N ILE A 36 -23.70 -28.72 44.98
CA ILE A 36 -23.02 -30.04 44.98
C ILE A 36 -21.60 -29.97 45.59
N GLY A 37 -21.26 -28.85 46.25
CA GLY A 37 -19.89 -28.58 46.73
C GLY A 37 -19.40 -29.39 47.93
N GLU A 38 -20.17 -30.33 48.48
CA GLU A 38 -19.82 -31.06 49.71
C GLU A 38 -19.71 -32.59 49.56
N ALA A 39 -19.71 -33.14 48.34
CA ALA A 39 -19.71 -34.61 48.15
C ALA A 39 -18.36 -35.26 47.80
N LEU A 40 -17.23 -34.53 47.81
CA LEU A 40 -15.92 -35.07 47.37
C LEU A 40 -14.85 -35.21 48.48
N VAL A 41 -15.26 -35.22 49.76
CA VAL A 41 -14.36 -35.53 50.89
C VAL A 41 -14.89 -36.74 51.65
N ALA A 42 -14.90 -37.91 51.02
CA ALA A 42 -15.12 -39.20 51.69
C ALA A 42 -14.59 -40.38 50.86
N PHE A 43 -13.34 -40.30 50.40
CA PHE A 43 -12.58 -41.47 49.96
C PHE A 43 -11.13 -41.30 50.42
N ASP A 44 -10.94 -41.43 51.72
CA ASP A 44 -9.64 -41.78 52.32
C ASP A 44 -9.91 -42.42 53.69
N ASP A 45 -10.30 -43.69 53.68
CA ASP A 45 -10.13 -44.58 54.83
C ASP A 45 -9.64 -45.96 54.34
N PRO A 46 -8.35 -46.28 54.48
CA PRO A 46 -7.78 -47.56 54.10
C PRO A 46 -7.94 -48.56 55.24
N SER A 47 -9.17 -49.04 55.50
CA SER A 47 -9.37 -50.01 56.58
C SER A 47 -10.46 -51.06 56.36
N VAL A 48 -10.66 -51.56 55.13
CA VAL A 48 -11.30 -52.89 54.95
C VAL A 48 -10.65 -53.65 53.79
N ALA A 49 -9.54 -54.33 54.11
CA ALA A 49 -9.02 -55.42 53.30
C ALA A 49 -9.63 -56.76 53.77
N LYS A 50 -9.88 -57.64 52.80
CA LYS A 50 -10.19 -59.09 52.87
C LYS A 50 -11.67 -59.48 52.74
N SER A 51 -12.05 -59.96 51.56
CA SER A 51 -12.15 -61.41 51.32
C SER A 51 -12.46 -61.71 49.85
N SER A 52 -11.65 -62.61 49.29
CA SER A 52 -11.71 -63.29 48.00
C SER A 52 -13.01 -64.05 47.72
N HIS A 53 -13.51 -64.03 46.46
CA HIS A 53 -13.57 -65.20 45.55
C HIS A 53 -14.22 -64.84 44.21
N SER A 54 -13.71 -65.46 43.15
CA SER A 54 -14.17 -65.48 41.76
C SER A 54 -15.60 -66.00 41.59
N LEU A 55 -16.35 -65.54 40.57
CA LEU A 55 -17.01 -66.35 39.53
C LEU A 55 -17.82 -65.49 38.53
N THR A 56 -18.01 -66.06 37.35
CA THR A 56 -18.39 -65.50 36.04
C THR A 56 -19.89 -65.32 35.80
N MET A 57 -20.20 -64.66 34.67
CA MET A 57 -21.51 -64.52 33.99
C MET A 57 -22.39 -65.78 34.00
N ASP A 58 -23.67 -65.64 34.38
CA ASP A 58 -24.83 -65.89 33.51
C ASP A 58 -26.17 -65.56 34.21
N SER A 59 -27.00 -64.80 33.50
CA SER A 59 -28.48 -64.70 33.47
C SER A 59 -29.37 -65.02 34.70
N ILE A 60 -30.32 -64.12 35.02
CA ILE A 60 -31.79 -64.36 35.02
C ILE A 60 -32.57 -63.08 35.42
N GLU A 61 -33.63 -62.82 34.67
CA GLU A 61 -34.64 -61.75 34.77
C GLU A 61 -35.60 -61.90 35.97
N ASN A 62 -36.31 -60.78 36.27
CA ASN A 62 -37.59 -60.60 36.99
C ASN A 62 -37.58 -60.19 38.49
N ASN A 63 -37.60 -58.86 38.71
CA ASN A 63 -38.55 -57.98 39.50
C ASN A 63 -39.26 -58.52 40.78
N PRO A 64 -39.75 -57.71 41.77
CA PRO A 64 -39.62 -56.26 42.07
C PRO A 64 -39.29 -55.93 43.56
N ALA A 65 -38.97 -54.65 43.80
CA ALA A 65 -39.22 -53.86 45.03
C ALA A 65 -38.95 -54.48 46.42
N GLU A 66 -37.83 -54.08 47.04
CA GLU A 66 -37.77 -53.88 48.50
C GLU A 66 -36.96 -52.62 48.84
N LYS A 67 -37.67 -51.63 49.40
CA LYS A 67 -37.10 -50.43 49.99
C LYS A 67 -36.47 -50.78 51.34
N SER A 68 -35.19 -50.49 51.52
CA SER A 68 -34.62 -50.25 52.86
C SER A 68 -34.33 -48.76 53.03
N PRO A 69 -34.64 -48.14 54.19
CA PRO A 69 -34.63 -46.70 54.33
C PRO A 69 -33.23 -46.14 54.56
N LEU A 70 -32.85 -45.14 53.77
CA LEU A 70 -31.71 -44.27 54.07
C LEU A 70 -32.03 -43.40 55.31
N PRO A 71 -31.05 -43.15 56.19
CA PRO A 71 -31.26 -42.35 57.39
C PRO A 71 -31.60 -40.89 57.08
N ASP A 72 -32.41 -40.34 57.99
CA ASP A 72 -33.19 -39.11 57.93
C ASP A 72 -32.29 -37.85 58.14
N ILE A 73 -31.53 -37.44 57.11
CA ILE A 73 -30.67 -36.22 57.17
C ILE A 73 -31.24 -35.05 56.32
N PHE A 74 -32.37 -35.22 55.63
CA PHE A 74 -32.93 -34.19 54.74
C PHE A 74 -34.01 -33.31 55.38
N LYS A 75 -33.85 -32.90 56.63
CA LYS A 75 -34.71 -31.85 57.23
C LYS A 75 -33.98 -30.51 57.27
N ASN A 76 -34.04 -29.83 56.13
CA ASN A 76 -34.00 -28.37 55.91
C ASN A 76 -33.18 -28.00 54.67
N VAL A 77 -33.75 -28.21 53.49
CA VAL A 77 -33.24 -27.60 52.25
C VAL A 77 -34.41 -26.92 51.54
N GLN A 78 -34.35 -25.59 51.47
CA GLN A 78 -35.31 -24.77 50.73
C GLN A 78 -34.91 -24.77 49.24
N PRO A 79 -35.86 -24.98 48.30
CA PRO A 79 -35.60 -24.89 46.87
C PRO A 79 -35.28 -23.45 46.47
N VAL A 80 -34.18 -23.25 45.75
CA VAL A 80 -33.79 -21.94 45.20
C VAL A 80 -34.29 -21.86 43.76
N LYS A 81 -35.22 -20.94 43.47
CA LYS A 81 -35.65 -20.65 42.10
C LYS A 81 -34.44 -20.28 41.23
N PRO A 82 -34.39 -20.67 39.94
CA PRO A 82 -33.33 -20.23 39.04
C PRO A 82 -33.31 -18.70 39.07
N ASN A 83 -32.22 -18.12 39.59
CA ASN A 83 -32.02 -16.69 39.60
C ASN A 83 -30.95 -16.35 38.56
N ALA A 84 -31.17 -15.27 37.80
CA ALA A 84 -30.31 -14.89 36.68
C ALA A 84 -28.85 -14.67 37.12
N GLU A 85 -28.66 -14.22 38.37
CA GLU A 85 -27.35 -14.02 38.98
C GLU A 85 -26.58 -15.35 39.14
N SER A 86 -27.22 -16.43 39.59
CA SER A 86 -26.56 -17.74 39.72
C SER A 86 -26.18 -18.33 38.37
N ILE A 87 -27.03 -18.18 37.37
CA ILE A 87 -26.73 -18.62 36.01
C ILE A 87 -25.52 -17.86 35.46
N LEU A 88 -25.46 -16.54 35.68
CA LEU A 88 -24.34 -15.72 35.23
C LEU A 88 -23.01 -16.12 35.88
N TRP A 89 -23.00 -16.34 37.20
CA TRP A 89 -21.79 -16.80 37.89
C TRP A 89 -21.35 -18.21 37.49
N ALA A 90 -22.28 -19.11 37.21
CA ALA A 90 -21.95 -20.43 36.66
C ALA A 90 -21.36 -20.33 35.25
N LYS A 91 -21.93 -19.48 34.39
CA LYS A 91 -21.38 -19.15 33.06
C LYS A 91 -19.97 -18.55 33.18
N ARG A 92 -19.73 -17.64 34.12
CA ARG A 92 -18.39 -17.09 34.41
C ARG A 92 -17.40 -18.17 34.84
N ALA A 93 -17.81 -19.09 35.72
CA ALA A 93 -16.94 -20.18 36.14
C ALA A 93 -16.51 -21.03 34.94
N LEU A 94 -17.49 -21.46 34.13
CA LEU A 94 -17.26 -22.30 32.97
C LEU A 94 -16.47 -21.59 31.88
N SER A 95 -16.73 -20.30 31.62
CA SER A 95 -16.03 -19.53 30.58
C SER A 95 -14.52 -19.48 30.82
N TRP A 96 -14.10 -19.37 32.08
CA TRP A 96 -12.70 -19.40 32.41
C TRP A 96 -12.06 -20.79 32.37
N VAL A 97 -12.83 -21.87 32.63
CA VAL A 97 -12.35 -23.24 32.39
C VAL A 97 -12.14 -23.47 30.90
N LEU A 98 -13.13 -23.07 30.07
CA LEU A 98 -13.05 -23.13 28.61
C LEU A 98 -11.86 -22.34 28.09
N TYR A 99 -11.59 -21.16 28.62
CA TYR A 99 -10.40 -20.39 28.31
C TYR A 99 -9.09 -21.15 28.58
N ASP A 100 -8.97 -21.85 29.72
CA ASP A 100 -7.76 -22.62 30.01
C ASP A 100 -7.57 -23.78 29.02
N HIS A 101 -8.66 -24.43 28.61
CA HIS A 101 -8.60 -25.40 27.52
C HIS A 101 -8.20 -24.76 26.17
N LEU A 102 -8.76 -23.60 25.81
CA LEU A 102 -8.33 -22.86 24.61
C LEU A 102 -6.84 -22.55 24.63
N LYS A 103 -6.31 -22.14 25.79
CA LYS A 103 -4.89 -21.84 25.98
C LYS A 103 -4.00 -23.08 25.77
N LEU A 104 -4.42 -24.26 26.24
CA LEU A 104 -3.69 -25.50 26.01
C LEU A 104 -3.73 -25.95 24.55
N ASN A 105 -4.83 -25.65 23.84
CA ASN A 105 -5.10 -26.15 22.50
C ASN A 105 -4.85 -25.15 21.37
N ALA A 106 -4.17 -24.03 21.62
CA ALA A 106 -3.93 -22.95 20.64
C ALA A 106 -2.84 -23.29 19.61
N THR A 107 -2.92 -24.47 18.99
CA THR A 107 -2.01 -24.97 17.94
C THR A 107 -2.81 -25.62 16.80
N ALA A 108 -2.29 -25.59 15.57
CA ALA A 108 -2.96 -26.10 14.39
C ALA A 108 -3.30 -27.61 14.46
N PRO A 109 -2.47 -28.50 15.05
CA PRO A 109 -2.83 -29.90 15.24
C PRO A 109 -3.98 -30.12 16.23
N GLN A 110 -4.18 -29.20 17.17
CA GLN A 110 -5.23 -29.28 18.20
C GLN A 110 -6.49 -28.49 17.81
N PHE A 111 -6.60 -28.09 16.54
CA PHE A 111 -7.69 -27.24 16.04
C PHE A 111 -9.09 -27.78 16.39
N ASP A 112 -9.36 -29.07 16.20
CA ASP A 112 -10.69 -29.63 16.44
C ASP A 112 -11.09 -29.52 17.93
N THR A 113 -10.11 -29.64 18.83
CA THR A 113 -10.34 -29.46 20.26
C THR A 113 -10.49 -27.98 20.62
N PHE A 114 -9.67 -27.11 20.00
CA PHE A 114 -9.76 -25.67 20.19
C PHE A 114 -11.12 -25.13 19.74
N ILE A 115 -11.57 -25.48 18.53
CA ILE A 115 -12.81 -24.97 17.96
C ILE A 115 -14.03 -25.46 18.74
N LYS A 116 -14.01 -26.70 19.26
CA LYS A 116 -15.03 -27.22 20.17
C LYS A 116 -15.19 -26.31 21.39
N TYR A 117 -14.10 -26.01 22.10
CA TYR A 117 -14.19 -25.17 23.30
C TYR A 117 -14.50 -23.70 22.98
N LEU A 118 -14.12 -23.22 21.80
CA LEU A 118 -14.47 -21.87 21.34
C LEU A 118 -15.98 -21.77 21.05
N GLN A 119 -16.56 -22.81 20.44
CA GLN A 119 -18.00 -22.93 20.22
C GLN A 119 -18.74 -23.00 21.56
N GLU A 120 -18.32 -23.86 22.48
CA GLU A 120 -18.96 -23.95 23.81
C GLU A 120 -18.91 -22.60 24.56
N LEU A 121 -17.83 -21.83 24.39
CA LEU A 121 -17.72 -20.49 24.97
C LEU A 121 -18.72 -19.51 24.33
N ALA A 122 -18.89 -19.57 23.00
CA ALA A 122 -19.87 -18.75 22.29
C ALA A 122 -21.31 -19.09 22.72
N ASP A 123 -21.60 -20.37 22.90
CA ASP A 123 -22.92 -20.88 23.33
C ASP A 123 -23.28 -20.42 24.75
N LEU A 124 -22.30 -20.02 25.58
CA LEU A 124 -22.60 -19.42 26.89
C LEU A 124 -23.33 -18.08 26.76
N GLN A 125 -23.25 -17.38 25.63
CA GLN A 125 -23.90 -16.08 25.41
C GLN A 125 -23.66 -15.15 26.60
N LEU A 126 -22.37 -14.94 26.93
CA LEU A 126 -22.00 -14.06 28.03
C LEU A 126 -22.41 -12.61 27.72
N PRO A 127 -22.83 -11.84 28.72
CA PRO A 127 -23.14 -10.44 28.54
C PRO A 127 -21.94 -9.62 28.02
N ASP A 128 -22.22 -8.44 27.49
CA ASP A 128 -21.23 -7.58 26.84
C ASP A 128 -20.23 -6.91 27.79
N ASP A 129 -20.52 -6.87 29.09
CA ASP A 129 -19.63 -6.40 30.15
C ASP A 129 -18.56 -7.42 30.57
N GLU A 130 -18.66 -8.69 30.12
CA GLU A 130 -17.67 -9.76 30.35
C GLU A 130 -16.41 -9.62 29.46
N LYS A 131 -15.88 -8.39 29.35
CA LYS A 131 -14.75 -8.05 28.47
C LYS A 131 -13.50 -8.88 28.73
N MET A 132 -13.18 -9.14 29.99
CA MET A 132 -11.91 -9.72 30.40
C MET A 132 -11.67 -11.12 29.83
N VAL A 133 -12.70 -11.97 29.78
CA VAL A 133 -12.56 -13.32 29.21
C VAL A 133 -12.38 -13.24 27.70
N PHE A 134 -13.13 -12.37 27.01
CA PHE A 134 -13.01 -12.20 25.56
C PHE A 134 -11.64 -11.64 25.16
N ASP A 135 -11.11 -10.66 25.88
CA ASP A 135 -9.76 -10.13 25.61
C ASP A 135 -8.69 -11.22 25.81
N ASN A 136 -8.84 -12.10 26.80
CA ASN A 136 -7.95 -13.23 27.00
C ASN A 136 -8.06 -14.29 25.87
N VAL A 137 -9.26 -14.48 25.34
CA VAL A 137 -9.55 -15.38 24.23
C VAL A 137 -9.01 -14.83 22.90
N ALA A 138 -9.03 -13.51 22.68
CA ALA A 138 -8.44 -12.87 21.51
C ALA A 138 -6.96 -13.27 21.33
N TRP A 139 -6.19 -13.36 22.42
CA TRP A 139 -4.82 -13.85 22.39
C TRP A 139 -4.71 -15.32 21.97
N GLN A 140 -5.61 -16.19 22.42
CA GLN A 140 -5.54 -17.62 22.05
C GLN A 140 -6.02 -17.84 20.60
N ALA A 141 -7.08 -17.14 20.19
CA ALA A 141 -7.54 -17.13 18.81
C ALA A 141 -6.45 -16.62 17.86
N GLY A 142 -5.76 -15.54 18.22
CA GLY A 142 -4.65 -15.03 17.43
C GLY A 142 -3.47 -16.02 17.35
N LYS A 143 -3.11 -16.69 18.45
CA LYS A 143 -2.04 -17.71 18.46
C LYS A 143 -2.32 -18.84 17.49
N ILE A 144 -3.52 -19.43 17.54
CA ILE A 144 -3.84 -20.55 16.64
C ILE A 144 -3.94 -20.08 15.18
N LEU A 145 -4.44 -18.86 14.92
CA LEU A 145 -4.45 -18.27 13.57
C LEU A 145 -3.03 -18.10 13.01
N PHE A 146 -2.08 -17.62 13.82
CA PHE A 146 -0.68 -17.56 13.43
C PHE A 146 -0.09 -18.95 13.18
N ASP A 147 -0.46 -19.95 13.98
CA ASP A 147 0.04 -21.32 13.82
C ASP A 147 -0.53 -22.01 12.57
N ILE A 148 -1.80 -21.76 12.24
CA ILE A 148 -2.44 -22.18 10.98
C ILE A 148 -1.74 -21.53 9.78
N HIS A 149 -1.40 -20.23 9.87
CA HIS A 149 -0.72 -19.52 8.80
C HIS A 149 0.71 -20.02 8.53
N ARG A 150 1.38 -20.60 9.54
CA ARG A 150 2.75 -21.17 9.39
C ARG A 150 2.78 -22.54 8.72
N GLN A 151 1.62 -23.17 8.52
CA GLN A 151 1.55 -24.45 7.82
C GLN A 151 1.92 -24.28 6.34
N GLU A 152 2.43 -25.33 5.69
CA GLU A 152 2.81 -25.30 4.26
C GLU A 152 1.66 -24.86 3.36
N LYS A 153 0.43 -25.29 3.71
CA LYS A 153 -0.80 -24.83 3.09
C LYS A 153 -1.76 -24.33 4.16
N VAL A 154 -2.19 -23.07 4.02
CA VAL A 154 -3.16 -22.45 4.93
C VAL A 154 -4.54 -23.06 4.69
N ASP A 155 -5.16 -23.56 5.75
CA ASP A 155 -6.53 -24.05 5.72
C ASP A 155 -7.52 -22.93 6.05
N PHE A 156 -8.06 -22.28 5.01
CA PHE A 156 -9.00 -21.18 5.18
C PHE A 156 -10.35 -21.60 5.78
N GLN A 157 -10.72 -22.90 5.80
CA GLN A 157 -11.92 -23.35 6.50
C GLN A 157 -11.75 -23.19 8.01
N LYS A 158 -10.55 -23.44 8.53
CA LYS A 158 -10.21 -23.22 9.94
C LYS A 158 -10.23 -21.73 10.30
N VAL A 159 -9.69 -20.88 9.43
CA VAL A 159 -9.74 -19.41 9.60
C VAL A 159 -11.20 -18.92 9.62
N ASN A 160 -12.04 -19.43 8.71
CA ASN A 160 -13.47 -19.10 8.65
C ASN A 160 -14.20 -19.51 9.93
N ALA A 161 -13.97 -20.73 10.42
CA ALA A 161 -14.62 -21.23 11.63
C ALA A 161 -14.27 -20.39 12.87
N ILE A 162 -13.00 -20.02 13.03
CA ILE A 162 -12.57 -19.11 14.12
C ILE A 162 -13.26 -17.75 13.93
N PHE A 163 -13.26 -17.21 12.72
CA PHE A 163 -13.86 -15.92 12.41
C PHE A 163 -15.36 -15.88 12.76
N GLU A 164 -16.14 -16.91 12.41
CA GLU A 164 -17.56 -16.98 12.77
C GLU A 164 -17.81 -16.87 14.26
N LEU A 165 -17.01 -17.55 15.08
CA LEU A 165 -17.19 -17.57 16.52
C LEU A 165 -16.75 -16.24 17.15
N VAL A 166 -15.56 -15.76 16.82
CA VAL A 166 -15.04 -14.52 17.43
C VAL A 166 -15.86 -13.30 17.03
N LYS A 167 -16.55 -13.32 15.87
CA LYS A 167 -17.49 -12.26 15.48
C LYS A 167 -18.59 -12.00 16.52
N THR A 168 -18.96 -13.03 17.28
CA THR A 168 -20.01 -12.96 18.30
C THR A 168 -19.53 -12.44 19.66
N PHE A 169 -18.22 -12.26 19.84
CA PHE A 169 -17.62 -11.92 21.13
C PHE A 169 -17.55 -10.42 21.38
N HIS A 170 -17.64 -10.05 22.67
CA HIS A 170 -17.70 -8.67 23.12
C HIS A 170 -16.33 -8.15 23.57
N PHE A 171 -15.35 -8.03 22.67
CA PHE A 171 -14.01 -7.53 22.99
C PHE A 171 -13.98 -6.09 23.52
N THR A 172 -12.93 -5.73 24.26
CA THR A 172 -12.58 -4.33 24.55
C THR A 172 -12.00 -3.69 23.30
N LYS A 173 -12.57 -2.55 22.88
CA LYS A 173 -12.13 -1.80 21.70
C LYS A 173 -11.90 -0.32 22.05
N PRO A 174 -10.76 0.28 21.66
CA PRO A 174 -9.54 -0.38 21.19
C PRO A 174 -8.81 -1.10 22.35
N SER A 175 -8.06 -2.16 22.07
CA SER A 175 -7.20 -2.84 23.06
C SER A 175 -6.04 -3.60 22.39
N GLU A 176 -4.98 -3.90 23.14
CA GLU A 176 -3.85 -4.71 22.62
C GLU A 176 -4.29 -6.08 22.10
N ALA A 177 -5.17 -6.73 22.85
CA ALA A 177 -5.69 -8.04 22.50
C ALA A 177 -6.48 -7.99 21.19
N TYR A 178 -7.26 -6.91 20.99
CA TYR A 178 -8.03 -6.71 19.77
C TYR A 178 -7.13 -6.39 18.56
N SER A 179 -6.08 -5.57 18.73
CA SER A 179 -5.05 -5.35 17.70
C SER A 179 -4.28 -6.63 17.37
N PHE A 180 -3.96 -7.46 18.37
CA PHE A 180 -3.30 -8.76 18.16
C PHE A 180 -4.18 -9.71 17.34
N LEU A 181 -5.49 -9.75 17.63
CA LEU A 181 -6.45 -10.54 16.86
C LEU A 181 -6.50 -10.08 15.40
N TYR A 182 -6.52 -8.77 15.15
CA TYR A 182 -6.43 -8.23 13.79
C TYR A 182 -5.16 -8.66 13.08
N LYS A 183 -3.99 -8.49 13.72
CA LYS A 183 -2.69 -8.88 13.16
C LYS A 183 -2.69 -10.36 12.74
N ALA A 184 -3.34 -11.22 13.52
CA ALA A 184 -3.44 -12.65 13.21
C ALA A 184 -4.32 -12.93 11.99
N PHE A 185 -5.51 -12.33 11.88
CA PHE A 185 -6.35 -12.44 10.68
C PHE A 185 -5.67 -11.82 9.45
N HIS A 186 -5.04 -10.66 9.63
CA HIS A 186 -4.38 -9.91 8.56
C HIS A 186 -3.25 -10.70 7.90
N LYS A 187 -2.59 -11.65 8.57
CA LYS A 187 -1.60 -12.53 7.91
C LYS A 187 -2.18 -13.32 6.74
N ASN A 188 -3.49 -13.55 6.73
CA ASN A 188 -4.19 -14.30 5.70
C ASN A 188 -4.69 -13.43 4.53
N HIS A 189 -4.44 -12.12 4.54
CA HIS A 189 -5.05 -11.15 3.62
C HIS A 189 -4.83 -11.42 2.13
N GLN A 190 -3.78 -12.14 1.71
CA GLN A 190 -3.47 -12.31 0.29
C GLN A 190 -4.44 -13.26 -0.41
N GLU A 191 -4.74 -14.39 0.21
CA GLU A 191 -5.53 -15.47 -0.40
C GLU A 191 -6.91 -15.65 0.25
N TRP A 192 -7.10 -15.11 1.46
CA TRP A 192 -8.37 -15.27 2.17
C TRP A 192 -9.47 -14.42 1.55
N SER A 193 -10.50 -15.07 1.00
CA SER A 193 -11.62 -14.42 0.30
C SER A 193 -12.48 -13.54 1.21
N ARG A 194 -12.51 -13.80 2.52
CA ARG A 194 -13.33 -13.06 3.50
C ARG A 194 -12.57 -11.95 4.21
N TYR A 195 -11.38 -11.58 3.74
CA TYR A 195 -10.57 -10.55 4.37
C TYR A 195 -11.30 -9.20 4.48
N LEU A 196 -12.01 -8.76 3.43
CA LEU A 196 -12.77 -7.50 3.47
C LEU A 196 -13.86 -7.54 4.55
N GLU A 197 -14.64 -8.62 4.62
CA GLU A 197 -15.65 -8.82 5.67
C GLU A 197 -15.03 -8.77 7.07
N CYS A 198 -13.87 -9.41 7.25
CA CYS A 198 -13.15 -9.37 8.52
C CYS A 198 -12.64 -7.98 8.88
N ALA A 199 -12.11 -7.23 7.91
CA ALA A 199 -11.62 -5.89 8.12
C ALA A 199 -12.78 -4.92 8.46
N ASP A 200 -13.91 -5.05 7.77
CA ASP A 200 -15.12 -4.27 8.02
C ASP A 200 -15.70 -4.55 9.41
N TRP A 201 -15.80 -5.84 9.80
CA TRP A 201 -16.22 -6.23 11.15
C TRP A 201 -15.25 -5.74 12.23
N TRP A 202 -13.95 -5.77 11.94
CA TRP A 202 -12.94 -5.36 12.91
C TRP A 202 -12.98 -3.84 13.14
N GLY A 203 -13.18 -3.05 12.08
CA GLY A 203 -13.35 -1.60 12.12
C GLY A 203 -12.03 -0.84 12.35
N PHE A 204 -11.54 -0.14 11.32
CA PHE A 204 -10.24 0.55 11.35
C PHE A 204 -10.17 1.71 12.36
N GLU A 205 -11.31 2.21 12.85
CA GLU A 205 -11.38 3.15 13.97
C GLU A 205 -10.87 2.56 15.30
N ASN A 206 -10.73 1.23 15.39
CA ASN A 206 -10.26 0.53 16.58
C ASN A 206 -8.72 0.36 16.63
N PHE A 207 -7.98 0.91 15.66
CA PHE A 207 -6.51 0.96 15.76
C PHE A 207 -6.06 1.85 16.92
N ARG A 208 -5.09 1.35 17.68
CA ARG A 208 -4.47 2.11 18.78
C ARG A 208 -3.35 3.01 18.25
N PRO A 209 -2.95 4.07 18.99
CA PRO A 209 -1.79 4.89 18.63
C PRO A 209 -0.52 4.08 18.32
N GLU A 210 -0.28 2.98 19.03
CA GLU A 210 0.89 2.12 18.81
C GLU A 210 0.81 1.33 17.50
N ASP A 211 -0.39 1.05 16.99
CA ASP A 211 -0.58 0.34 15.73
C ASP A 211 -0.18 1.17 14.50
N PHE A 212 -0.08 2.50 14.67
CA PHE A 212 0.39 3.42 13.62
C PHE A 212 1.92 3.49 13.54
N LEU A 213 2.64 2.94 14.51
CA LEU A 213 4.10 2.97 14.57
C LEU A 213 4.70 1.82 13.76
N LYS A 214 5.92 2.05 13.25
CA LYS A 214 6.70 1.00 12.60
C LYS A 214 7.14 -0.03 13.62
N GLU A 215 7.18 -1.29 13.21
CA GLU A 215 7.68 -2.39 14.02
C GLU A 215 9.09 -2.80 13.55
N GLU A 216 9.90 -3.38 14.43
CA GLU A 216 11.18 -3.97 14.04
C GLU A 216 11.06 -5.49 13.99
N MET A 217 11.47 -6.09 12.88
CA MET A 217 11.63 -7.54 12.80
C MET A 217 12.77 -8.01 13.73
N PRO A 218 12.79 -9.29 14.13
CA PRO A 218 13.91 -9.87 14.88
C PRO A 218 15.29 -9.71 14.22
N ASN A 219 15.33 -9.48 12.90
CA ASN A 219 16.55 -9.24 12.13
C ASN A 219 16.94 -7.74 12.04
N GLY A 220 16.28 -6.87 12.79
CA GLY A 220 16.52 -5.41 12.82
C GLY A 220 15.98 -4.64 11.61
N LYS A 221 15.27 -5.30 10.68
CA LYS A 221 14.65 -4.59 9.54
C LYS A 221 13.35 -3.92 9.99
N PRO A 222 13.13 -2.64 9.63
CA PRO A 222 11.87 -1.98 9.91
C PRO A 222 10.75 -2.57 9.04
N VAL A 223 9.61 -2.81 9.66
CA VAL A 223 8.34 -3.16 9.03
C VAL A 223 7.43 -1.94 9.10
N MET A 224 6.72 -1.68 8.01
CA MET A 224 5.61 -0.71 8.01
C MET A 224 4.62 -1.02 9.12
N SER A 225 3.92 0.01 9.60
CA SER A 225 2.92 -0.14 10.65
C SER A 225 1.81 -1.12 10.25
N ILE A 226 1.14 -1.75 11.21
CA ILE A 226 0.00 -2.62 10.88
C ILE A 226 -1.13 -1.82 10.20
N VAL A 227 -1.28 -0.54 10.54
CA VAL A 227 -2.22 0.36 9.87
C VAL A 227 -1.85 0.52 8.39
N GLU A 228 -0.60 0.85 8.06
CA GLU A 228 -0.19 0.98 6.65
C GLU A 228 -0.42 -0.34 5.88
N GLN A 229 -0.09 -1.48 6.49
CA GLN A 229 -0.36 -2.80 5.91
C GLN A 229 -1.87 -3.06 5.68
N ALA A 230 -2.71 -2.69 6.65
CA ALA A 230 -4.16 -2.86 6.59
C ALA A 230 -4.78 -2.11 5.42
N TYR A 231 -4.45 -0.83 5.25
CA TYR A 231 -4.95 0.00 4.15
C TYR A 231 -4.46 -0.49 2.78
N ILE A 232 -3.20 -0.95 2.69
CA ILE A 232 -2.65 -1.58 1.48
C ILE A 232 -3.45 -2.85 1.13
N ALA A 233 -3.61 -3.76 2.09
CA ALA A 233 -4.29 -5.03 1.87
C ALA A 233 -5.77 -4.84 1.51
N TYR A 234 -6.46 -3.94 2.19
CA TYR A 234 -7.85 -3.60 1.89
C TYR A 234 -7.99 -3.04 0.47
N SER A 235 -7.12 -2.08 0.10
CA SER A 235 -7.11 -1.52 -1.25
C SER A 235 -6.84 -2.56 -2.33
N LYS A 236 -5.88 -3.48 -2.10
CA LYS A 236 -5.60 -4.59 -3.03
C LYS A 236 -6.82 -5.49 -3.20
N LYS A 237 -7.47 -5.86 -2.11
CA LYS A 237 -8.68 -6.70 -2.15
C LYS A 237 -9.85 -6.03 -2.85
N LEU A 238 -10.02 -4.72 -2.70
CA LEU A 238 -10.99 -3.96 -3.51
C LEU A 238 -10.65 -4.02 -5.01
N LEU A 239 -9.38 -3.88 -5.37
CA LEU A 239 -8.91 -3.90 -6.77
C LEU A 239 -8.99 -5.29 -7.42
N GLU A 240 -8.93 -6.37 -6.65
CA GLU A 240 -9.19 -7.73 -7.13
C GLU A 240 -10.63 -7.89 -7.65
N GLY A 241 -11.55 -7.09 -7.10
CA GLY A 241 -12.97 -7.09 -7.46
C GLY A 241 -13.72 -8.31 -6.92
N GLU A 242 -15.02 -8.33 -7.19
CA GLU A 242 -15.93 -9.42 -6.81
C GLU A 242 -16.26 -10.25 -8.07
N PRO A 243 -16.37 -11.60 -7.95
CA PRO A 243 -16.78 -12.42 -9.07
C PRO A 243 -18.10 -11.93 -9.65
N SER A 244 -18.19 -11.82 -10.97
CA SER A 244 -19.42 -11.46 -11.66
C SER A 244 -20.40 -12.62 -11.58
N GLU A 245 -21.65 -12.33 -11.20
CA GLU A 245 -22.74 -13.32 -11.24
C GLU A 245 -22.95 -13.87 -12.67
N ALA A 246 -22.66 -13.06 -13.68
CA ALA A 246 -22.83 -13.44 -15.09
C ALA A 246 -21.64 -14.24 -15.65
N ASP A 247 -20.44 -14.10 -15.07
CA ASP A 247 -19.22 -14.79 -15.52
C ASP A 247 -18.25 -14.93 -14.33
N PRO A 248 -18.17 -16.10 -13.68
CA PRO A 248 -17.27 -16.34 -12.55
C PRO A 248 -15.79 -16.14 -12.87
N PHE A 249 -15.42 -16.08 -14.15
CA PHE A 249 -14.04 -15.81 -14.60
C PHE A 249 -13.76 -14.31 -14.75
N ARG A 250 -14.74 -13.43 -14.54
CA ARG A 250 -14.57 -11.98 -14.57
C ARG A 250 -14.90 -11.39 -13.21
N SER A 251 -13.97 -10.60 -12.69
CA SER A 251 -14.23 -9.75 -11.53
C SER A 251 -14.79 -8.40 -11.98
N HIS A 252 -15.67 -7.82 -11.18
CA HIS A 252 -16.10 -6.43 -11.30
C HIS A 252 -15.73 -5.66 -10.03
N LEU A 253 -15.41 -4.38 -10.21
CA LEU A 253 -15.09 -3.51 -9.10
C LEU A 253 -16.35 -3.18 -8.31
N ASN A 254 -16.36 -3.44 -7.00
CA ASN A 254 -17.43 -2.99 -6.12
C ASN A 254 -17.24 -1.49 -5.81
N ARG A 255 -17.88 -0.65 -6.64
CA ARG A 255 -17.75 0.82 -6.58
C ARG A 255 -18.22 1.41 -5.26
N ASP A 256 -19.27 0.84 -4.66
CA ASP A 256 -19.85 1.34 -3.41
C ASP A 256 -18.90 1.10 -2.22
N LYS A 257 -18.27 -0.07 -2.16
CA LYS A 257 -17.21 -0.34 -1.17
C LYS A 257 -16.01 0.59 -1.35
N VAL A 258 -15.57 0.83 -2.59
CA VAL A 258 -14.49 1.79 -2.86
C VAL A 258 -14.86 3.19 -2.36
N ASN A 259 -16.07 3.66 -2.67
CA ASN A 259 -16.56 4.97 -2.21
C ASN A 259 -16.67 5.05 -0.68
N THR A 260 -17.07 3.96 -0.02
CA THR A 260 -17.17 3.90 1.45
C THR A 260 -15.79 3.92 2.11
N PHE A 261 -14.79 3.27 1.50
CA PHE A 261 -13.43 3.20 2.02
C PHE A 261 -12.60 4.48 1.76
N MET A 262 -12.89 5.20 0.67
CA MET A 262 -12.09 6.36 0.24
C MET A 262 -11.89 7.44 1.32
N PRO A 263 -12.91 7.87 2.09
CA PRO A 263 -12.73 8.87 3.15
C PRO A 263 -11.74 8.43 4.24
N ALA A 264 -11.74 7.15 4.61
CA ALA A 264 -10.79 6.61 5.57
C ALA A 264 -9.36 6.60 5.00
N LEU A 265 -9.23 6.23 3.72
CA LEU A 265 -7.95 6.26 3.02
C LEU A 265 -7.40 7.69 2.89
N ASP A 266 -8.24 8.66 2.58
CA ASP A 266 -7.87 10.07 2.53
C ASP A 266 -7.38 10.58 3.89
N LYS A 267 -8.13 10.26 4.94
CA LYS A 267 -7.79 10.64 6.31
C LYS A 267 -6.45 10.06 6.76
N VAL A 268 -6.14 8.80 6.45
CA VAL A 268 -4.84 8.21 6.82
C VAL A 268 -3.69 8.83 6.02
N ILE A 269 -3.91 9.18 4.75
CA ILE A 269 -2.89 9.85 3.93
C ILE A 269 -2.58 11.25 4.48
N GLU A 270 -3.61 12.00 4.90
CA GLU A 270 -3.44 13.34 5.46
C GLU A 270 -2.73 13.31 6.83
N LEU A 271 -3.12 12.38 7.71
CA LEU A 271 -2.57 12.27 9.06
C LEU A 271 -1.19 11.62 9.11
N HIS A 272 -0.87 10.77 8.13
CA HIS A 272 0.40 10.02 8.05
C HIS A 272 1.08 10.22 6.68
N PRO A 273 1.56 11.44 6.38
CA PRO A 273 2.27 11.73 5.12
C PRO A 273 3.58 10.93 4.96
N GLU A 274 4.10 10.34 6.04
CA GLU A 274 5.22 9.41 6.02
C GLU A 274 4.89 8.01 5.47
N TYR A 275 3.60 7.65 5.38
CA TYR A 275 3.17 6.39 4.78
C TYR A 275 3.34 6.43 3.27
N LEU A 276 4.03 5.43 2.75
CA LEU A 276 4.53 5.48 1.40
C LEU A 276 3.48 4.99 0.40
N TYR A 277 2.82 3.86 0.68
CA TYR A 277 1.96 3.19 -0.31
C TYR A 277 0.47 3.59 -0.31
N PRO A 278 -0.14 4.16 0.75
CA PRO A 278 -1.55 4.56 0.68
C PRO A 278 -1.88 5.51 -0.49
N PRO A 279 -1.10 6.56 -0.83
CA PRO A 279 -1.36 7.39 -2.01
C PRO A 279 -1.34 6.62 -3.33
N TYR A 280 -0.43 5.64 -3.45
CA TYR A 280 -0.35 4.76 -4.61
C TYR A 280 -1.63 3.95 -4.81
N PHE A 281 -2.16 3.38 -3.72
CA PHE A 281 -3.40 2.61 -3.79
C PHE A 281 -4.63 3.49 -3.98
N LYS A 282 -4.66 4.70 -3.41
CA LYS A 282 -5.69 5.70 -3.71
C LYS A 282 -5.78 5.97 -5.22
N ALA A 283 -4.66 6.26 -5.87
CA ALA A 283 -4.62 6.48 -7.31
C ALA A 283 -5.13 5.27 -8.10
N LYS A 284 -4.71 4.05 -7.74
CA LYS A 284 -5.22 2.83 -8.38
C LYS A 284 -6.73 2.65 -8.24
N LEU A 285 -7.28 2.93 -7.06
CA LEU A 285 -8.72 2.88 -6.83
C LEU A 285 -9.45 3.94 -7.67
N LEU A 286 -8.94 5.18 -7.73
CA LEU A 286 -9.50 6.24 -8.57
C LEU A 286 -9.48 5.87 -10.06
N LEU A 287 -8.41 5.23 -10.54
CA LEU A 287 -8.33 4.70 -11.91
C LEU A 287 -9.35 3.60 -12.17
N ALA A 288 -9.45 2.62 -11.26
CA ALA A 288 -10.44 1.57 -11.36
C ALA A 288 -11.87 2.14 -11.35
N MET A 289 -12.08 3.27 -10.67
CA MET A 289 -13.35 4.02 -10.66
C MET A 289 -13.59 4.87 -11.90
N GLY A 290 -12.61 5.02 -12.81
CA GLY A 290 -12.71 5.84 -14.02
C GLY A 290 -12.48 7.34 -13.81
N SER A 291 -11.91 7.74 -12.67
CA SER A 291 -11.63 9.15 -12.33
C SER A 291 -10.16 9.51 -12.60
N GLY A 292 -9.79 9.60 -13.88
CA GLY A 292 -8.39 9.79 -14.32
C GLY A 292 -7.72 11.07 -13.82
N ASP A 293 -8.41 12.22 -13.88
CA ASP A 293 -7.81 13.50 -13.49
C ASP A 293 -7.51 13.57 -11.99
N ASN A 294 -8.46 13.13 -11.15
CA ASN A 294 -8.25 13.01 -9.71
C ASN A 294 -7.16 11.98 -9.36
N ALA A 295 -6.99 10.95 -10.19
CA ALA A 295 -5.96 9.93 -10.00
C ALA A 295 -4.56 10.51 -10.22
N LEU A 296 -4.37 11.40 -11.21
CA LEU A 296 -3.07 12.04 -11.45
C LEU A 296 -2.63 12.84 -10.23
N ASP A 297 -3.45 13.78 -9.79
CA ASP A 297 -3.11 14.68 -8.67
C ASP A 297 -2.81 13.90 -7.37
N ALA A 298 -3.62 12.86 -7.09
CA ALA A 298 -3.38 11.97 -5.95
C ALA A 298 -2.08 11.16 -6.08
N PHE A 299 -1.65 10.87 -7.31
CA PHE A 299 -0.49 10.01 -7.59
C PHE A 299 0.84 10.76 -7.67
N LEU A 300 0.85 12.00 -8.16
CA LEU A 300 2.07 12.76 -8.43
C LEU A 300 3.05 12.84 -7.25
N PRO A 301 2.62 13.08 -5.99
CA PRO A 301 3.56 13.11 -4.86
C PRO A 301 4.33 11.80 -4.69
N PHE A 302 3.62 10.68 -4.80
CA PHE A 302 4.21 9.35 -4.74
C PHE A 302 5.09 9.06 -5.95
N ALA A 303 4.61 9.39 -7.15
CA ALA A 303 5.34 9.17 -8.38
C ALA A 303 6.69 9.90 -8.37
N LYS A 304 6.74 11.13 -7.85
CA LYS A 304 7.99 11.90 -7.69
C LYS A 304 8.95 11.22 -6.71
N ALA A 305 8.45 10.73 -5.57
CA ALA A 305 9.25 10.06 -4.55
C ALA A 305 9.83 8.71 -5.04
N LYS A 306 9.12 8.03 -5.93
CA LYS A 306 9.47 6.70 -6.46
C LYS A 306 9.77 6.70 -7.96
N ARG A 307 10.14 7.83 -8.55
CA ARG A 307 10.34 8.00 -10.01
C ARG A 307 11.39 7.09 -10.66
N THR A 308 12.23 6.43 -9.87
CA THR A 308 13.23 5.45 -10.36
C THR A 308 12.65 4.05 -10.53
N GLU A 309 11.43 3.83 -10.07
CA GLU A 309 10.75 2.55 -10.08
C GLU A 309 9.88 2.41 -11.34
N PHE A 310 10.12 1.36 -12.13
CA PHE A 310 9.40 1.17 -13.41
C PHE A 310 7.88 1.10 -13.24
N TRP A 311 7.40 0.51 -12.13
CA TRP A 311 5.98 0.29 -11.87
C TRP A 311 5.24 1.59 -11.50
N VAL A 312 5.95 2.66 -11.15
CA VAL A 312 5.35 4.00 -11.02
C VAL A 312 4.92 4.51 -12.40
N TRP A 313 5.79 4.35 -13.39
CA TRP A 313 5.53 4.76 -14.75
C TRP A 313 4.51 3.86 -15.45
N ASP A 314 4.46 2.57 -15.14
CA ASP A 314 3.37 1.68 -15.56
C ASP A 314 2.01 2.22 -15.07
N VAL A 315 1.92 2.65 -13.80
CA VAL A 315 0.68 3.25 -13.28
C VAL A 315 0.40 4.59 -13.95
N LEU A 316 1.38 5.49 -14.12
CA LEU A 316 1.17 6.75 -14.86
C LEU A 316 0.61 6.50 -16.27
N SER A 317 1.07 5.45 -16.97
CA SER A 317 0.53 5.11 -18.29
C SER A 317 -0.96 4.70 -18.24
N ASP A 318 -1.41 4.09 -17.14
CA ASP A 318 -2.81 3.71 -16.95
C ASP A 318 -3.70 4.91 -16.61
N ILE A 319 -3.11 6.04 -16.18
CA ILE A 319 -3.84 7.30 -15.91
C ILE A 319 -4.33 7.98 -17.19
N PHE A 320 -3.69 7.71 -18.33
CA PHE A 320 -3.95 8.38 -19.61
C PHE A 320 -4.57 7.44 -20.66
N PRO A 321 -5.72 6.78 -20.41
CA PRO A 321 -6.26 5.74 -21.30
C PRO A 321 -6.66 6.26 -22.70
N THR A 322 -6.83 7.58 -22.86
CA THR A 322 -7.23 8.23 -24.11
C THR A 322 -6.12 9.06 -24.75
N ASP A 323 -4.90 9.05 -24.20
CA ASP A 323 -3.77 9.84 -24.70
C ASP A 323 -2.56 8.92 -24.94
N PRO A 324 -2.52 8.22 -26.10
CA PRO A 324 -1.47 7.25 -26.43
C PRO A 324 -0.06 7.82 -26.32
N GLN A 325 0.12 9.12 -26.59
CA GLN A 325 1.42 9.77 -26.53
C GLN A 325 1.95 9.81 -25.09
N LYS A 326 1.12 10.23 -24.13
CA LYS A 326 1.48 10.17 -22.71
C LYS A 326 1.68 8.74 -22.22
N GLN A 327 0.88 7.79 -22.69
CA GLN A 327 1.08 6.38 -22.36
C GLN A 327 2.44 5.87 -22.83
N MET A 328 2.81 6.15 -24.08
CA MET A 328 4.13 5.84 -24.63
C MET A 328 5.22 6.54 -23.82
N ALA A 329 5.04 7.81 -23.46
CA ALA A 329 6.00 8.55 -22.66
C ALA A 329 6.31 7.84 -21.33
N CYS A 330 5.26 7.49 -20.59
CA CYS A 330 5.39 6.77 -19.33
C CYS A 330 5.98 5.37 -19.52
N LEU A 331 5.52 4.57 -20.49
CA LEU A 331 6.02 3.21 -20.71
C LEU A 331 7.49 3.20 -21.16
N CYS A 332 7.88 4.10 -22.06
CA CYS A 332 9.27 4.30 -22.45
C CYS A 332 10.13 4.64 -21.23
N LYS A 333 9.67 5.57 -20.38
CA LYS A 333 10.38 5.92 -19.15
C LYS A 333 10.49 4.74 -18.19
N ALA A 334 9.46 3.91 -18.07
CA ALA A 334 9.49 2.68 -17.28
C ALA A 334 10.63 1.74 -17.72
N LEU A 335 10.85 1.59 -19.03
CA LEU A 335 11.90 0.73 -19.61
C LEU A 335 13.32 1.30 -19.47
N THR A 336 13.46 2.57 -19.08
CA THR A 336 14.77 3.15 -18.71
C THR A 336 15.12 2.97 -17.24
N CYS A 337 14.17 2.52 -16.41
CA CYS A 337 14.40 2.30 -14.98
C CYS A 337 15.21 1.01 -14.77
N ARG A 338 16.11 1.01 -13.78
CA ARG A 338 16.93 -0.16 -13.46
C ARG A 338 16.06 -1.25 -12.81
N THR A 339 15.79 -2.33 -13.55
CA THR A 339 15.07 -3.50 -13.06
C THR A 339 15.45 -4.73 -13.90
N SER A 340 15.11 -5.94 -13.45
CA SER A 340 15.27 -7.16 -14.23
C SER A 340 14.17 -7.30 -15.29
N ASP A 341 14.50 -7.87 -16.45
CA ASP A 341 13.57 -8.02 -17.59
C ASP A 341 12.32 -8.85 -17.26
N GLU A 342 12.41 -9.81 -16.32
CA GLU A 342 11.26 -10.61 -15.85
C GLU A 342 10.08 -9.78 -15.33
N PHE A 343 10.35 -8.60 -14.79
CA PHE A 343 9.32 -7.69 -14.29
C PHE A 343 8.75 -6.76 -15.36
N LEU A 344 9.39 -6.68 -16.54
CA LEU A 344 9.04 -5.73 -17.60
C LEU A 344 8.09 -6.30 -18.66
N ILE A 345 7.77 -7.60 -18.63
CA ILE A 345 6.91 -8.26 -19.63
C ILE A 345 5.59 -7.50 -19.84
N LYS A 346 4.92 -7.08 -18.76
CA LYS A 346 3.66 -6.33 -18.84
C LYS A 346 3.86 -4.96 -19.51
N VAL A 347 4.89 -4.23 -19.12
CA VAL A 347 5.22 -2.89 -19.67
C VAL A 347 5.54 -2.99 -21.16
N ARG A 348 6.41 -3.93 -21.55
CA ARG A 348 6.75 -4.18 -22.96
C ARG A 348 5.52 -4.58 -23.77
N THR A 349 4.63 -5.40 -23.20
CA THR A 349 3.39 -5.80 -23.88
C THR A 349 2.48 -4.58 -24.13
N LYS A 350 2.34 -3.68 -23.15
CA LYS A 350 1.56 -2.44 -23.34
C LYS A 350 2.19 -1.55 -24.42
N LEU A 351 3.50 -1.33 -24.36
CA LEU A 351 4.22 -0.50 -25.32
C LEU A 351 4.13 -1.09 -26.74
N ALA A 352 4.36 -2.40 -26.91
CA ALA A 352 4.20 -3.08 -28.19
C ALA A 352 2.80 -2.87 -28.78
N GLY A 353 1.74 -2.94 -27.96
CA GLY A 353 0.38 -2.66 -28.41
C GLY A 353 0.19 -1.24 -28.96
N LEU A 354 0.80 -0.24 -28.32
CA LEU A 354 0.77 1.15 -28.81
C LEU A 354 1.57 1.30 -30.10
N LEU A 355 2.78 0.72 -30.16
CA LEU A 355 3.65 0.76 -31.33
C LEU A 355 3.01 0.11 -32.56
N ILE A 356 2.32 -1.02 -32.38
CA ILE A 356 1.54 -1.68 -33.45
C ILE A 356 0.41 -0.76 -33.92
N SER A 357 -0.29 -0.12 -32.99
CA SER A 357 -1.41 0.78 -33.33
C SER A 357 -0.94 2.05 -34.06
N SER A 358 0.32 2.45 -33.87
CA SER A 358 0.96 3.56 -34.58
C SER A 358 1.82 3.11 -35.79
N GLU A 359 1.70 1.84 -36.21
CA GLU A 359 2.46 1.24 -37.33
C GLU A 359 3.99 1.32 -37.20
N GLN A 360 4.51 1.45 -35.97
CA GLN A 360 5.93 1.40 -35.64
C GLN A 360 6.38 -0.06 -35.47
N TYR A 361 6.28 -0.81 -36.57
CA TYR A 361 6.48 -2.26 -36.57
C TYR A 361 7.89 -2.72 -36.17
N PRO A 362 9.00 -2.07 -36.58
CA PRO A 362 10.35 -2.48 -36.16
C PRO A 362 10.53 -2.43 -34.65
N GLU A 363 10.11 -1.33 -34.03
CA GLU A 363 10.15 -1.12 -32.59
C GLU A 363 9.24 -2.12 -31.86
N ALA A 364 8.01 -2.32 -32.36
CA ALA A 364 7.07 -3.28 -31.79
C ALA A 364 7.62 -4.71 -31.82
N ARG A 365 8.23 -5.12 -32.93
CA ARG A 365 8.85 -6.43 -33.07
C ARG A 365 9.98 -6.61 -32.07
N THR A 366 10.84 -5.61 -31.90
CA THR A 366 11.91 -5.64 -30.89
C THR A 366 11.37 -5.86 -29.47
N GLU A 367 10.30 -5.17 -29.06
CA GLU A 367 9.67 -5.41 -27.75
C GLU A 367 9.13 -6.84 -27.60
N ILE A 368 8.50 -7.37 -28.65
CA ILE A 368 7.95 -8.74 -28.65
C ILE A 368 9.07 -9.76 -28.53
N GLU A 369 10.17 -9.60 -29.27
CA GLU A 369 11.32 -10.51 -29.18
C GLU A 369 11.93 -10.51 -27.76
N HIS A 370 12.01 -9.36 -27.10
CA HIS A 370 12.41 -9.30 -25.67
C HIS A 370 11.46 -10.06 -24.75
N ILE A 371 10.14 -9.94 -24.95
CA ILE A 371 9.14 -10.67 -24.17
C ILE A 371 9.32 -12.19 -24.35
N LEU A 372 9.47 -12.65 -25.60
CA LEU A 372 9.64 -14.06 -25.93
C LEU A 372 10.92 -14.64 -25.34
N ALA A 373 12.04 -13.92 -25.46
CA ALA A 373 13.32 -14.34 -24.89
C ALA A 373 13.25 -14.46 -23.36
N THR A 374 12.63 -13.48 -22.70
CA THR A 374 12.45 -13.50 -21.24
C THR A 374 11.55 -14.66 -20.80
N ALA A 375 10.41 -14.86 -21.48
CA ALA A 375 9.49 -15.96 -21.17
C ALA A 375 10.16 -17.33 -21.35
N GLN A 376 10.94 -17.50 -22.42
CA GLN A 376 11.71 -18.72 -22.66
C GLN A 376 12.76 -18.96 -21.56
N GLN A 377 13.51 -17.94 -21.17
CA GLN A 377 14.52 -18.03 -20.10
C GLN A 377 13.89 -18.44 -18.76
N MET A 378 12.69 -17.94 -18.47
CA MET A 378 11.98 -18.21 -17.21
C MET A 378 11.13 -19.49 -17.25
N GLY A 379 11.02 -20.15 -18.41
CA GLY A 379 10.13 -21.30 -18.60
C GLY A 379 8.64 -20.96 -18.47
N TRP A 380 8.27 -19.71 -18.75
CA TRP A 380 6.91 -19.21 -18.63
C TRP A 380 6.12 -19.32 -19.93
N ASN A 381 4.80 -19.41 -19.79
CA ASN A 381 3.91 -19.28 -20.93
C ASN A 381 3.85 -17.83 -21.42
N THR A 382 4.01 -17.63 -22.73
CA THR A 382 3.87 -16.33 -23.37
C THR A 382 2.43 -15.82 -23.30
N PRO A 383 2.19 -14.52 -23.03
CA PRO A 383 0.85 -13.94 -23.07
C PRO A 383 0.12 -14.19 -24.41
N ALA A 384 -1.16 -14.56 -24.37
CA ALA A 384 -1.94 -14.91 -25.56
C ALA A 384 -1.94 -13.81 -26.64
N ARG A 385 -1.99 -12.54 -26.23
CA ARG A 385 -1.92 -11.39 -27.14
C ARG A 385 -0.61 -11.36 -27.93
N VAL A 386 0.51 -11.67 -27.27
CA VAL A 386 1.84 -11.71 -27.91
C VAL A 386 1.93 -12.85 -28.91
N ASN A 387 1.39 -14.04 -28.58
CA ASN A 387 1.28 -15.15 -29.53
C ASN A 387 0.39 -14.79 -30.75
N GLY A 388 -0.62 -13.95 -30.56
CA GLY A 388 -1.41 -13.40 -31.67
C GLY A 388 -0.55 -12.55 -32.61
N TRP A 389 0.27 -11.65 -32.07
CA TRP A 389 1.14 -10.77 -32.85
C TRP A 389 2.21 -11.51 -33.65
N THR A 390 2.81 -12.56 -33.09
CA THR A 390 3.84 -13.34 -33.80
C THR A 390 3.33 -14.04 -35.07
N ASN A 391 2.00 -14.22 -35.18
CA ASN A 391 1.38 -14.82 -36.36
C ASN A 391 1.02 -13.81 -37.45
N ALA A 392 1.00 -12.51 -37.12
CA ALA A 392 0.62 -11.45 -38.04
C ALA A 392 1.64 -11.27 -39.17
N THR A 393 1.16 -10.85 -40.35
CA THR A 393 1.99 -10.62 -41.54
C THR A 393 3.08 -9.59 -41.29
N TRP A 394 2.73 -8.44 -40.69
CA TRP A 394 3.68 -7.38 -40.38
C TRP A 394 4.84 -7.88 -39.51
N TYR A 395 4.59 -8.78 -38.55
CA TYR A 395 5.62 -9.30 -37.66
C TYR A 395 6.63 -10.15 -38.42
N LYS A 396 6.13 -11.02 -39.32
CA LYS A 396 6.96 -11.92 -40.15
C LYS A 396 7.82 -11.16 -41.16
N GLU A 397 7.29 -10.08 -41.72
CA GLU A 397 7.93 -9.29 -42.78
C GLU A 397 8.85 -8.18 -42.23
N THR A 398 8.61 -7.70 -41.01
CA THR A 398 9.40 -6.61 -40.42
C THR A 398 10.67 -7.13 -39.78
N LYS A 399 11.81 -6.48 -39.97
CA LYS A 399 13.04 -6.81 -39.23
C LYS A 399 13.07 -6.09 -37.88
N ALA A 400 13.41 -6.79 -36.81
CA ALA A 400 13.64 -6.19 -35.50
C ALA A 400 14.86 -5.25 -35.53
N LEU A 401 14.78 -4.19 -34.73
CA LEU A 401 15.92 -3.33 -34.41
C LEU A 401 16.85 -4.04 -33.40
N PRO A 402 18.14 -3.64 -33.33
CA PRO A 402 19.04 -4.14 -32.29
C PRO A 402 18.55 -3.83 -30.87
N ASP A 403 17.94 -2.67 -30.68
CA ASP A 403 17.37 -2.19 -29.43
C ASP A 403 16.41 -1.00 -29.71
N ASN A 404 15.66 -0.60 -28.68
CA ASN A 404 14.74 0.54 -28.71
C ASN A 404 15.24 1.75 -27.87
N HIS A 405 16.54 1.83 -27.53
CA HIS A 405 17.05 2.88 -26.64
C HIS A 405 16.78 4.29 -27.17
N GLN A 406 16.89 4.48 -28.49
CA GLN A 406 16.61 5.77 -29.12
C GLN A 406 15.14 6.17 -29.00
N LEU A 407 14.22 5.21 -29.14
CA LEU A 407 12.79 5.44 -28.93
C LEU A 407 12.57 5.87 -27.47
N TYR A 408 13.09 5.12 -26.49
CA TYR A 408 12.88 5.44 -25.07
C TYR A 408 13.41 6.83 -24.71
N ALA A 409 14.60 7.18 -25.22
CA ALA A 409 15.21 8.48 -25.01
C ALA A 409 14.35 9.63 -25.57
N SER A 410 13.69 9.42 -26.71
CA SER A 410 12.85 10.45 -27.34
C SER A 410 11.63 10.87 -26.51
N PHE A 411 11.19 10.01 -25.60
CA PHE A 411 10.03 10.21 -24.73
C PHE A 411 10.37 10.70 -23.31
N THR A 412 11.67 10.81 -22.98
CA THR A 412 12.10 11.15 -21.62
C THR A 412 11.62 12.53 -21.18
N ALA A 413 11.70 13.54 -22.06
CA ALA A 413 11.27 14.90 -21.74
C ALA A 413 9.76 14.96 -21.44
N GLU A 414 8.95 14.28 -22.24
CA GLU A 414 7.50 14.23 -22.08
C GLU A 414 7.09 13.53 -20.79
N ALA A 415 7.79 12.44 -20.43
CA ALA A 415 7.55 11.75 -19.16
C ALA A 415 7.84 12.64 -17.94
N GLU A 416 8.90 13.47 -17.98
CA GLU A 416 9.19 14.43 -16.91
C GLU A 416 8.16 15.58 -16.88
N GLU A 417 7.66 16.06 -18.03
CA GLU A 417 6.56 17.04 -18.09
C GLU A 417 5.30 16.53 -17.39
N ILE A 418 4.95 15.25 -17.58
CA ILE A 418 3.85 14.58 -16.89
C ILE A 418 4.11 14.53 -15.38
N LEU A 419 5.30 14.11 -14.96
CA LEU A 419 5.65 13.93 -13.55
C LEU A 419 5.61 15.23 -12.74
N PHE A 420 5.82 16.38 -13.39
CA PHE A 420 5.81 17.69 -12.75
C PHE A 420 4.63 18.56 -13.18
N ALA A 421 3.56 17.97 -13.71
CA ALA A 421 2.43 18.70 -14.28
C ALA A 421 1.73 19.66 -13.29
N ASP A 422 1.76 19.35 -12.00
CA ASP A 422 1.22 20.11 -10.88
C ASP A 422 2.02 21.37 -10.49
N ILE A 423 3.28 21.48 -10.94
CA ILE A 423 4.10 22.68 -10.74
C ILE A 423 3.79 23.66 -11.87
N PRO A 424 3.62 24.97 -11.69
CA PRO A 424 3.39 25.91 -12.80
C PRO A 424 4.62 26.09 -13.70
N THR A 425 4.41 26.43 -14.99
CA THR A 425 5.51 26.86 -15.86
C THR A 425 5.79 28.35 -15.65
N GLU A 426 7.06 28.73 -15.75
CA GLU A 426 7.51 30.13 -15.84
C GLU A 426 8.26 30.33 -17.16
N VAL A 427 8.06 31.47 -17.83
CA VAL A 427 8.80 31.80 -19.05
C VAL A 427 10.18 32.33 -18.67
N ALA A 428 11.22 31.71 -19.21
CA ALA A 428 12.60 32.10 -19.02
C ALA A 428 13.28 32.38 -20.38
N VAL A 429 14.41 33.06 -20.33
CA VAL A 429 15.24 33.34 -21.51
C VAL A 429 16.60 32.69 -21.31
N VAL A 430 17.09 32.03 -22.36
CA VAL A 430 18.42 31.42 -22.37
C VAL A 430 19.49 32.50 -22.39
N GLU A 431 20.25 32.62 -21.30
CA GLU A 431 21.27 33.66 -21.12
C GLU A 431 22.65 33.21 -21.62
N PHE A 432 22.91 31.89 -21.57
CA PHE A 432 24.17 31.30 -21.97
C PHE A 432 23.97 29.83 -22.38
N VAL A 433 24.78 29.37 -23.34
CA VAL A 433 24.79 27.97 -23.78
C VAL A 433 26.24 27.48 -23.82
N ASN A 434 26.51 26.38 -23.12
CA ASN A 434 27.73 25.59 -23.26
C ASN A 434 27.41 24.32 -24.05
N SER A 435 27.67 24.36 -25.36
CA SER A 435 27.37 23.26 -26.29
C SER A 435 28.18 22.00 -26.04
N ASP A 436 29.36 22.09 -25.42
CA ASP A 436 30.22 20.95 -25.13
C ASP A 436 29.69 20.16 -23.94
N LYS A 437 29.33 20.89 -22.86
CA LYS A 437 28.78 20.30 -21.64
C LYS A 437 27.27 20.06 -21.70
N LYS A 438 26.62 20.48 -22.79
CA LYS A 438 25.15 20.48 -22.96
C LYS A 438 24.41 21.23 -21.84
N ILE A 439 25.03 22.26 -21.28
CA ILE A 439 24.45 23.08 -20.21
C ILE A 439 23.94 24.38 -20.81
N LEU A 440 22.75 24.82 -20.40
CA LEU A 440 22.28 26.18 -20.63
C LEU A 440 22.03 26.88 -19.29
N ASN A 441 22.21 28.21 -19.29
CA ASN A 441 21.74 29.08 -18.22
C ASN A 441 20.46 29.77 -18.67
N PHE A 442 19.53 29.93 -17.74
CA PHE A 442 18.27 30.63 -17.98
C PHE A 442 18.01 31.69 -16.93
N VAL A 443 17.22 32.70 -17.30
CA VAL A 443 16.77 33.77 -16.41
C VAL A 443 15.25 33.91 -16.56
N VAL A 444 14.51 33.76 -15.47
CA VAL A 444 13.08 34.10 -15.36
C VAL A 444 12.93 35.52 -14.84
N ASN A 445 13.78 35.93 -13.90
CA ASN A 445 13.98 37.31 -13.45
C ASN A 445 15.26 37.38 -12.59
N LYS A 446 15.62 38.56 -12.07
CA LYS A 446 16.83 38.76 -11.24
C LYS A 446 16.87 37.92 -9.95
N ALA A 447 15.72 37.46 -9.46
CA ALA A 447 15.61 36.60 -8.27
C ALA A 447 15.49 35.10 -8.62
N LYS A 448 15.16 34.77 -9.86
CA LYS A 448 14.96 33.40 -10.36
C LYS A 448 15.74 33.16 -11.64
N TYR A 449 16.90 32.52 -11.52
CA TYR A 449 17.75 32.13 -12.64
C TYR A 449 18.40 30.79 -12.33
N GLY A 450 18.97 30.11 -13.32
CA GLY A 450 19.48 28.76 -13.09
C GLY A 450 20.27 28.21 -14.25
N PHE A 451 20.64 26.94 -14.12
CA PHE A 451 21.20 26.17 -15.22
C PHE A 451 20.58 24.77 -15.26
N LEU A 452 20.62 24.14 -16.43
CA LEU A 452 20.29 22.72 -16.59
C LEU A 452 21.02 22.10 -17.77
N ILE A 453 21.08 20.77 -17.77
CA ILE A 453 21.53 20.00 -18.94
C ILE A 453 20.35 19.92 -19.91
N TYR A 454 20.51 20.45 -21.12
CA TYR A 454 19.40 20.61 -22.06
C TYR A 454 19.23 19.44 -23.02
N ASP A 455 20.21 18.54 -23.17
CA ASP A 455 20.15 17.43 -24.14
C ASP A 455 19.02 16.44 -23.87
N GLN A 456 18.57 16.35 -22.61
CA GLN A 456 17.42 15.56 -22.18
C GLN A 456 16.08 16.13 -22.66
N PHE A 457 16.04 17.41 -23.06
CA PHE A 457 14.81 18.14 -23.38
C PHE A 457 14.81 18.68 -24.82
N LEU A 458 15.94 19.21 -25.27
CA LEU A 458 16.10 19.89 -26.54
C LEU A 458 17.30 19.35 -27.31
N ARG A 459 17.10 19.12 -28.61
CA ARG A 459 18.19 18.81 -29.54
C ARG A 459 19.08 20.03 -29.82
N ARG A 460 18.50 21.24 -29.83
CA ARG A 460 19.19 22.51 -30.13
C ARG A 460 18.58 23.65 -29.32
N VAL A 461 19.44 24.55 -28.85
CA VAL A 461 19.07 25.75 -28.10
C VAL A 461 20.09 26.85 -28.38
N GLU A 462 19.63 28.09 -28.46
CA GLU A 462 20.45 29.26 -28.73
C GLU A 462 20.27 30.31 -27.63
N ILE A 463 21.28 31.18 -27.48
CA ILE A 463 21.20 32.31 -26.55
C ILE A 463 20.08 33.25 -27.04
N GLY A 464 19.20 33.66 -26.14
CA GLY A 464 18.01 34.47 -26.43
C GLY A 464 16.75 33.66 -26.73
N ASP A 465 16.83 32.32 -26.84
CA ASP A 465 15.64 31.48 -26.94
C ASP A 465 14.74 31.66 -25.72
N CYS A 466 13.42 31.73 -25.95
CA CYS A 466 12.42 31.69 -24.89
C CYS A 466 12.04 30.23 -24.60
N ILE A 467 12.00 29.91 -23.31
CA ILE A 467 11.70 28.57 -22.81
C ILE A 467 10.67 28.64 -21.68
N GLU A 468 9.87 27.61 -21.52
CA GLU A 468 9.06 27.40 -20.32
C GLU A 468 9.78 26.38 -19.44
N VAL A 469 9.96 26.75 -18.17
CA VAL A 469 10.63 25.90 -17.17
C VAL A 469 9.70 25.67 -15.99
N ARG A 470 9.74 24.46 -15.44
CA ARG A 470 9.20 24.17 -14.10
C ARG A 470 10.35 24.23 -13.11
N LEU A 471 10.23 25.06 -12.08
CA LEU A 471 11.30 25.27 -11.11
C LEU A 471 11.06 24.42 -9.85
N ASP A 472 12.14 23.84 -9.32
CA ASP A 472 12.10 23.12 -8.05
C ASP A 472 11.89 24.08 -6.89
N SER A 473 10.73 24.00 -6.24
CA SER A 473 10.32 24.85 -5.13
C SER A 473 11.21 24.75 -3.89
N ARG A 474 12.07 23.73 -3.80
CA ARG A 474 13.08 23.59 -2.74
C ARG A 474 14.24 24.56 -2.91
N SER A 475 14.43 25.11 -4.12
CA SER A 475 15.43 26.15 -4.36
C SER A 475 14.91 27.46 -3.75
N LYS A 476 15.66 28.05 -2.81
CA LYS A 476 15.32 29.34 -2.21
C LYS A 476 16.26 30.41 -2.76
N GLU A 477 15.69 31.44 -3.40
CA GLU A 477 16.32 32.66 -3.94
C GLU A 477 17.63 32.48 -4.75
N GLY A 478 17.68 33.04 -5.96
CA GLY A 478 18.88 33.02 -6.79
C GLY A 478 18.91 31.85 -7.75
N LEU A 479 19.75 30.83 -7.48
CA LEU A 479 20.01 29.72 -8.40
C LEU A 479 18.98 28.58 -8.25
N PHE A 480 18.05 28.49 -9.19
CA PHE A 480 17.02 27.47 -9.26
C PHE A 480 17.44 26.28 -10.12
N LYS A 481 17.04 25.10 -9.67
CA LYS A 481 17.06 23.89 -10.50
C LYS A 481 15.78 23.83 -11.34
N ALA A 482 15.92 23.76 -12.66
CA ALA A 482 14.82 23.41 -13.54
C ALA A 482 14.54 21.90 -13.48
N LEU A 483 13.27 21.54 -13.35
CA LEU A 483 12.77 20.17 -13.37
C LEU A 483 12.44 19.73 -14.79
N THR A 484 11.88 20.65 -15.59
CA THR A 484 11.54 20.43 -16.98
C THR A 484 11.85 21.67 -17.81
N LEU A 485 11.92 21.49 -19.13
CA LEU A 485 12.15 22.56 -20.08
C LEU A 485 11.49 22.26 -21.43
N LYS A 486 10.85 23.28 -22.02
CA LYS A 486 10.39 23.27 -23.41
C LYS A 486 10.61 24.62 -24.07
N LYS A 487 10.83 24.64 -25.39
CA LYS A 487 10.83 25.91 -26.14
C LYS A 487 9.43 26.50 -26.17
N THR A 488 9.35 27.84 -26.18
CA THR A 488 8.08 28.55 -26.25
C THR A 488 8.21 29.80 -27.11
N ASN A 489 7.08 30.23 -27.66
CA ASN A 489 6.96 31.53 -28.34
C ASN A 489 6.29 32.58 -27.43
N LYS A 490 5.99 32.23 -26.17
CA LYS A 490 5.46 33.18 -25.19
C LYS A 490 6.48 34.28 -24.92
N GLU A 491 6.00 35.52 -24.80
CA GLU A 491 6.85 36.64 -24.47
C GLU A 491 7.34 36.54 -23.02
N PRO A 492 8.65 36.68 -22.77
CA PRO A 492 9.20 36.78 -21.42
C PRO A 492 8.91 38.17 -20.84
N ASP A 493 9.14 38.33 -19.55
CA ASP A 493 9.07 39.63 -18.90
C ASP A 493 10.04 40.63 -19.57
N ALA A 494 9.57 41.85 -19.88
CA ALA A 494 10.38 42.90 -20.50
C ALA A 494 11.57 43.33 -19.64
N THR A 495 11.55 43.02 -18.34
CA THR A 495 12.67 43.19 -17.41
C THR A 495 13.75 42.13 -17.58
N VAL A 496 13.54 41.11 -18.41
CA VAL A 496 14.48 40.00 -18.69
C VAL A 496 15.00 40.06 -20.12
N LEU A 497 14.13 40.31 -21.09
CA LEU A 497 14.48 40.43 -22.51
C LEU A 497 13.80 41.65 -23.11
N ARG A 498 14.59 42.52 -23.73
CA ARG A 498 14.08 43.72 -24.40
C ARG A 498 14.75 43.94 -25.74
N SER A 499 14.01 44.54 -26.66
CA SER A 499 14.59 45.12 -27.86
C SER A 499 15.27 46.44 -27.55
N PHE A 500 16.32 46.78 -28.29
CA PHE A 500 17.02 48.06 -28.17
C PHE A 500 17.41 48.60 -29.54
N THR A 501 17.53 49.93 -29.61
CA THR A 501 18.12 50.66 -30.73
C THR A 501 18.93 51.81 -30.14
N SER A 502 20.25 51.84 -30.35
CA SER A 502 21.12 52.86 -29.77
C SER A 502 22.44 52.97 -30.57
N ILE A 503 23.28 53.93 -30.19
CA ILE A 503 24.61 54.16 -30.78
C ILE A 503 25.64 53.35 -30.00
N LEU A 504 26.41 52.53 -30.73
CA LEU A 504 27.48 51.72 -30.15
C LEU A 504 28.68 52.59 -29.77
N THR A 505 29.05 52.56 -28.50
CA THR A 505 30.27 53.15 -27.96
C THR A 505 31.33 52.07 -27.73
N ILE A 506 32.46 52.16 -28.43
CA ILE A 506 33.63 51.29 -28.24
C ILE A 506 34.80 52.17 -27.79
N GLN A 507 35.40 51.84 -26.65
CA GLN A 507 36.59 52.55 -26.18
C GLN A 507 37.82 52.21 -27.04
N PRO A 508 38.79 53.13 -27.18
CA PRO A 508 40.09 52.83 -27.78
C PRO A 508 40.68 51.55 -27.18
N ASP A 509 41.29 50.72 -28.03
CA ASP A 509 41.95 49.45 -27.68
C ASP A 509 41.04 48.34 -27.11
N ARG A 510 39.71 48.48 -27.23
CA ARG A 510 38.76 47.40 -26.88
C ARG A 510 38.08 46.82 -28.10
N ASP A 511 37.79 45.52 -28.03
CA ASP A 511 37.06 44.80 -29.06
C ASP A 511 35.58 44.59 -28.71
N PHE A 512 35.09 45.19 -27.64
CA PHE A 512 33.68 45.17 -27.21
C PHE A 512 33.21 46.58 -26.88
N GLY A 513 31.90 46.79 -26.81
CA GLY A 513 31.32 48.11 -26.57
C GLY A 513 30.01 48.05 -25.78
N PHE A 514 29.39 49.22 -25.66
CA PHE A 514 28.09 49.38 -25.03
C PHE A 514 27.16 50.19 -25.93
N ALA A 515 25.90 49.81 -25.98
CA ALA A 515 24.81 50.61 -26.53
C ALA A 515 23.89 50.95 -25.35
N ASP A 516 23.91 52.19 -24.90
CA ASP A 516 23.40 52.61 -23.58
C ASP A 516 24.01 51.78 -22.42
N ASP A 517 23.19 51.09 -21.64
CA ASP A 517 23.57 50.18 -20.55
C ASP A 517 23.74 48.72 -21.01
N ILE A 518 23.67 48.45 -22.32
CA ILE A 518 23.72 47.10 -22.89
C ILE A 518 25.13 46.77 -23.36
N PHE A 519 25.72 45.73 -22.76
CA PHE A 519 27.00 45.18 -23.16
C PHE A 519 26.91 44.48 -24.52
N ILE A 520 27.70 44.91 -25.49
CA ILE A 520 27.87 44.28 -26.80
C ILE A 520 29.23 43.58 -26.85
N GLY A 521 29.18 42.25 -26.78
CA GLY A 521 30.39 41.41 -26.75
C GLY A 521 31.17 41.40 -28.06
N SER A 522 32.46 41.07 -27.97
CA SER A 522 33.39 41.17 -29.09
C SER A 522 33.10 40.24 -30.28
N HIS A 523 32.33 39.18 -30.06
CA HIS A 523 31.87 38.32 -31.14
C HIS A 523 30.92 39.07 -32.10
N PHE A 524 30.09 40.01 -31.61
CA PHE A 524 29.24 40.83 -32.47
C PHE A 524 30.05 41.88 -33.21
N THR A 525 30.92 42.61 -32.52
CA THR A 525 31.74 43.67 -33.13
C THR A 525 32.62 43.12 -34.25
N LYS A 526 33.25 41.95 -34.04
CA LYS A 526 34.08 41.27 -35.06
C LYS A 526 33.24 40.71 -36.21
N LYS A 527 32.16 39.98 -35.91
CA LYS A 527 31.31 39.35 -36.93
C LYS A 527 30.64 40.36 -37.85
N LEU A 528 30.15 41.46 -37.29
CA LEU A 528 29.40 42.50 -38.01
C LEU A 528 30.29 43.69 -38.42
N LYS A 529 31.59 43.66 -38.13
CA LYS A 529 32.56 44.76 -38.36
C LYS A 529 32.06 46.09 -37.79
N LEU A 530 31.53 46.07 -36.58
CA LEU A 530 30.99 47.26 -35.92
C LEU A 530 32.13 48.18 -35.47
N SER A 531 31.93 49.48 -35.64
CA SER A 531 32.84 50.55 -35.25
C SER A 531 32.17 51.48 -34.23
N ASN A 532 32.99 52.22 -33.48
CA ASN A 532 32.48 53.25 -32.57
C ASN A 532 31.61 54.27 -33.34
N GLY A 533 30.42 54.57 -32.83
CA GLY A 533 29.46 55.48 -33.46
C GLY A 533 28.45 54.79 -34.39
N ASP A 534 28.58 53.48 -34.67
CA ASP A 534 27.60 52.76 -35.46
C ASP A 534 26.24 52.72 -34.76
N ALA A 535 25.17 52.98 -35.50
CA ALA A 535 23.81 52.75 -35.04
C ALA A 535 23.48 51.25 -35.11
N VAL A 536 22.99 50.70 -34.00
CA VAL A 536 22.70 49.27 -33.87
C VAL A 536 21.33 49.04 -33.27
N PHE A 537 20.69 47.94 -33.66
CA PHE A 537 19.47 47.46 -33.02
C PHE A 537 19.56 45.96 -32.76
N GLY A 538 18.75 45.47 -31.82
CA GLY A 538 18.72 44.05 -31.52
C GLY A 538 17.96 43.73 -30.24
N LYS A 539 18.34 42.62 -29.60
CA LYS A 539 17.75 42.14 -28.36
C LYS A 539 18.82 42.00 -27.29
N ALA A 540 18.46 42.34 -26.05
CA ALA A 540 19.32 42.20 -24.89
C ALA A 540 18.63 41.39 -23.80
N VAL A 541 19.38 40.49 -23.16
CA VAL A 541 18.94 39.72 -22.00
C VAL A 541 19.62 40.24 -20.74
N VAL A 542 18.93 40.16 -19.61
CA VAL A 542 19.54 40.37 -18.30
C VAL A 542 20.56 39.27 -18.01
N SER A 543 21.76 39.66 -17.60
CA SER A 543 22.89 38.76 -17.34
C SER A 543 23.62 39.22 -16.09
N PHE A 544 24.01 38.26 -15.24
CA PHE A 544 24.70 38.53 -13.99
C PHE A 544 26.20 38.65 -14.22
N ASN A 545 26.81 39.74 -13.79
CA ASN A 545 28.25 39.95 -13.87
C ASN A 545 28.92 39.56 -12.54
N PRO A 546 29.57 38.38 -12.45
CA PRO A 546 30.18 37.92 -11.20
C PRO A 546 31.37 38.78 -10.75
N LYS A 547 32.03 39.51 -11.67
CA LYS A 547 33.16 40.38 -11.31
C LYS A 547 32.72 41.66 -10.62
N ARG A 548 31.53 42.15 -10.97
CA ARG A 548 30.95 43.38 -10.41
C ARG A 548 29.83 43.10 -9.40
N ASN A 549 29.45 41.83 -9.24
CA ASN A 549 28.37 41.37 -8.38
C ASN A 549 27.05 42.12 -8.63
N GLU A 550 26.75 42.38 -9.90
CA GLU A 550 25.59 43.18 -10.32
C GLU A 550 24.91 42.56 -11.55
N TRP A 551 23.63 42.87 -11.72
CA TRP A 551 22.88 42.54 -12.93
C TRP A 551 23.03 43.66 -13.95
N GLY A 552 23.31 43.30 -15.20
CA GLY A 552 23.34 44.21 -16.34
C GLY A 552 22.63 43.63 -17.55
N TRP A 553 22.64 44.38 -18.64
CA TRP A 553 22.10 43.93 -19.92
C TRP A 553 23.21 43.46 -20.85
N LYS A 554 22.98 42.36 -21.54
CA LYS A 554 23.90 41.77 -22.51
C LYS A 554 23.16 41.54 -23.82
N ALA A 555 23.70 42.05 -24.92
CA ALA A 555 23.14 41.80 -26.23
C ALA A 555 23.21 40.30 -26.58
N VAL A 556 22.12 39.78 -27.12
CA VAL A 556 21.98 38.40 -27.62
C VAL A 556 21.67 38.36 -29.11
N GLU A 557 21.17 39.46 -29.65
CA GLU A 557 21.04 39.71 -31.08
C GLU A 557 21.49 41.15 -31.35
N VAL A 558 22.28 41.37 -32.39
CA VAL A 558 22.73 42.70 -32.84
C VAL A 558 22.69 42.74 -34.36
N ARG A 559 22.23 43.87 -34.90
CA ARG A 559 22.25 44.21 -36.32
C ARG A 559 22.69 45.66 -36.46
N LYS A 560 23.49 45.92 -37.49
CA LYS A 560 23.89 47.29 -37.87
C LYS A 560 22.77 47.91 -38.70
N ILE A 561 22.52 49.20 -38.47
CA ILE A 561 21.56 50.02 -39.25
C ILE A 561 22.26 50.53 -40.50
#